data_AF-A0A2A4TDA6-F1
#
_entry.id   AF-A0A2A4TDA6-F1
#
_cell.length_a   1.000
_cell.length_b   1.000
_cell.length_c   1.000
_cell.angle_alpha   90.00
_cell.angle_beta   90.00
_cell.angle_gamma   90.00
#
_symmetry.space_group_name_H-M   'P 1'
#
loop_
_entity.id
_entity.type
_entity.pdbx_description
1 polymer ?
#
loop_
_entity_poly.entity_id
_entity_poly.type
_entity_poly.pdbx_seq_one_letter_code
_entity_poly.pdbx_strand_id
1 'polypeptide(L)'
;MKANSIRWMSSLEEAKKLSQVTNKPILLDFWAHWCGPCKKMDRDVWSKEEIKLLMANFIPVKIEIDIDKKSLKNIVRVQLLQL
;
A
#
# COMPACT_ATOMS: atom_id res chain seq x y z
N MET A 1 6.10 -19.71 -6.87
CA MET A 1 7.47 -19.69 -6.31
C MET A 1 7.98 -18.26 -6.37
N LYS A 2 8.73 -17.85 -5.34
CA LYS A 2 8.98 -16.47 -4.90
C LYS A 2 9.80 -15.66 -5.90
N ALA A 3 9.23 -14.58 -6.44
CA ALA A 3 9.97 -13.49 -7.08
C ALA A 3 9.99 -12.33 -6.08
N ASN A 4 11.15 -11.69 -5.90
CA ASN A 4 11.42 -10.64 -4.91
C ASN A 4 10.21 -9.71 -4.77
N SER A 5 9.42 -9.93 -3.72
CA SER A 5 8.04 -9.45 -3.62
C SER A 5 8.04 -8.12 -2.91
N ILE A 6 7.36 -7.12 -3.48
CA ILE A 6 7.05 -5.86 -2.80
C ILE A 6 6.59 -6.20 -1.38
N ARG A 7 7.28 -5.62 -0.37
CA ARG A 7 7.00 -5.90 1.05
C ARG A 7 5.84 -5.05 1.52
N TRP A 8 4.63 -5.42 1.08
CA TRP A 8 3.40 -4.74 1.46
C TRP A 8 3.19 -4.78 2.98
N MET A 9 2.97 -3.61 3.56
CA MET A 9 2.48 -3.47 4.94
C MET A 9 0.95 -3.46 4.94
N SER A 10 0.33 -4.02 5.97
CA SER A 10 -1.11 -3.95 6.21
C SER A 10 -1.51 -2.90 7.26
N SER A 11 -0.55 -2.36 8.00
CA SER A 11 -0.78 -1.33 9.03
C SER A 11 -0.35 0.04 8.54
N LEU A 12 -1.32 0.93 8.29
CA LEU A 12 -1.01 2.31 7.94
C LEU A 12 -0.36 3.07 9.10
N GLU A 13 -0.72 2.76 10.35
CA GLU A 13 -0.15 3.44 11.51
C GLU A 13 1.35 3.16 11.66
N GLU A 14 1.77 1.91 11.40
CA GLU A 14 3.20 1.58 11.36
C GLU A 14 3.90 2.22 10.17
N ALA A 15 3.25 2.24 8.99
CA ALA A 15 3.80 2.88 7.80
C ALA A 15 4.01 4.39 8.00
N LYS A 16 3.12 5.09 8.73
CA LYS A 16 3.29 6.50 9.10
C LYS A 16 4.50 6.72 10.00
N LYS A 17 4.66 5.91 11.04
CA LYS A 17 5.83 5.98 11.93
C LYS A 17 7.11 5.77 11.13
N LEU A 18 7.12 4.77 10.25
CA LEU A 18 8.27 4.50 9.39
C LEU A 18 8.52 5.65 8.40
N SER A 19 7.48 6.25 7.84
CA SER A 19 7.57 7.39 6.93
C SER A 19 8.21 8.61 7.60
N GLN A 20 7.83 8.92 8.85
CA GLN A 20 8.44 10.00 9.62
C GLN A 20 9.94 9.76 9.89
N VAL A 21 10.33 8.51 10.17
CA VAL A 21 11.73 8.16 10.48
C VAL A 21 12.59 8.10 9.22
N THR A 22 12.05 7.60 8.12
CA THR A 22 12.81 7.36 6.87
C THR A 22 12.69 8.49 5.86
N ASN A 23 11.78 9.44 6.10
CA ASN A 23 11.37 10.48 5.17
C ASN A 23 10.93 9.94 3.79
N LYS A 24 10.47 8.69 3.73
CA LYS A 24 9.97 8.07 2.49
C LYS A 24 8.45 8.27 2.38
N PRO A 25 7.93 8.60 1.18
CA PRO A 25 6.50 8.65 0.95
C PRO A 25 5.84 7.27 1.07
N ILE A 26 4.58 7.25 1.51
CA ILE A 26 3.75 6.05 1.56
C ILE A 26 3.05 5.87 0.21
N LEU A 27 3.15 4.68 -0.37
CA LEU A 27 2.31 4.28 -1.50
C LEU A 27 1.19 3.40 -0.97
N LEU A 28 -0.06 3.80 -1.20
CA LEU A 28 -1.24 3.12 -0.67
C LEU A 28 -2.04 2.46 -1.80
N ASP A 29 -2.23 1.14 -1.72
CA ASP A 29 -3.01 0.33 -2.66
C ASP A 29 -4.27 -0.22 -1.95
N PHE A 30 -5.45 0.19 -2.41
CA PHE A 30 -6.72 -0.33 -1.91
C PHE A 30 -7.23 -1.43 -2.82
N TRP A 31 -7.56 -2.58 -2.25
CA TRP A 31 -8.00 -3.74 -3.02
C TRP A 31 -9.10 -4.54 -2.33
N ALA A 32 -9.71 -5.46 -3.09
CA ALA A 32 -10.67 -6.44 -2.60
C ALA A 32 -10.62 -7.72 -3.43
N HIS A 33 -11.10 -8.84 -2.89
CA HIS A 33 -11.16 -10.12 -3.59
C HIS A 33 -12.01 -10.09 -4.86
N TRP A 34 -13.06 -9.28 -4.90
CA TRP A 34 -13.93 -9.10 -6.05
C TRP A 34 -13.40 -8.04 -7.05
N CYS A 35 -12.33 -7.32 -6.71
CA CYS A 35 -11.79 -6.24 -7.56
C CYS A 35 -11.00 -6.81 -8.76
N GLY A 36 -11.67 -6.98 -9.89
CA GLY A 36 -11.05 -7.39 -11.16
C GLY A 36 -9.88 -6.50 -11.61
N PRO A 37 -10.03 -5.16 -11.61
CA PRO A 37 -8.93 -4.25 -11.96
C PRO A 37 -7.72 -4.36 -11.03
N CYS A 38 -7.92 -4.52 -9.72
CA CYS A 38 -6.84 -4.70 -8.75
C CYS A 38 -6.02 -5.96 -9.08
N LYS A 39 -6.70 -7.08 -9.41
CA LYS A 39 -6.02 -8.32 -9.86
C LYS A 39 -5.23 -8.11 -11.15
N LYS A 40 -5.71 -7.26 -12.06
CA LYS A 40 -4.97 -6.91 -13.29
C LYS A 40 -3.73 -6.09 -12.96
N MET A 41 -3.83 -5.10 -12.06
CA MET A 41 -2.70 -4.31 -11.60
C MET A 41 -1.63 -5.16 -10.91
N ASP A 42 -2.03 -6.11 -10.07
CA ASP A 42 -1.13 -7.07 -9.42
C ASP A 42 -0.30 -7.86 -10.44
N ARG A 43 -0.93 -8.27 -11.55
CA ARG A 43 -0.27 -9.04 -12.62
C ARG A 43 0.55 -8.18 -13.56
N ASP A 44 0.05 -7.02 -13.95
CA ASP A 44 0.60 -6.26 -15.07
C ASP A 44 1.54 -5.12 -14.62
N VAL A 45 1.46 -4.72 -13.34
CA VAL A 45 2.22 -3.60 -12.78
C VAL A 45 3.11 -4.06 -11.62
N TRP A 46 2.52 -4.57 -10.53
CA TRP A 46 3.28 -4.93 -9.32
C TRP A 46 4.24 -6.11 -9.50
N SER A 47 4.04 -6.91 -10.53
CA SER A 47 4.92 -8.02 -10.89
C SER A 47 6.20 -7.58 -11.61
N LYS A 48 6.20 -6.39 -12.23
CA LYS A 48 7.30 -5.90 -13.08
C LYS A 48 8.52 -5.54 -12.25
N GLU A 49 9.69 -5.92 -12.74
CA GLU A 49 10.96 -5.72 -12.01
C GLU A 49 11.30 -4.23 -11.84
N GLU A 50 11.07 -3.42 -12.87
CA GLU A 50 11.22 -1.95 -12.80
C GLU A 50 10.39 -1.32 -11.67
N ILE A 51 9.18 -1.84 -11.45
CA ILE A 51 8.29 -1.35 -10.39
C ILE A 51 8.78 -1.82 -9.02
N LYS A 52 9.25 -3.06 -8.90
CA LYS A 52 9.83 -3.55 -7.63
C LYS A 52 11.07 -2.76 -7.22
N LEU A 53 11.91 -2.36 -8.18
CA LEU A 53 13.06 -1.49 -7.93
C LEU A 53 12.61 -0.10 -7.49
N LEU A 54 11.60 0.47 -8.18
CA LEU A 54 11.01 1.76 -7.81
C LEU A 54 10.43 1.75 -6.38
N MET A 55 9.85 0.62 -5.95
CA MET A 55 9.29 0.46 -4.59
C MET A 55 10.31 0.63 -3.46
N ALA A 56 11.62 0.56 -3.73
CA ALA A 56 12.63 0.88 -2.73
C ALA A 56 12.54 2.34 -2.22
N ASN A 57 11.95 3.24 -3.01
CA ASN A 57 11.78 4.66 -2.67
C ASN A 57 10.51 4.95 -1.86
N PHE A 58 9.64 3.95 -1.66
CA PHE A 58 8.35 4.10 -1.01
C PHE A 58 8.23 3.19 0.20
N ILE A 59 7.23 3.48 1.04
CA ILE A 59 6.70 2.54 2.02
C ILE A 59 5.38 2.00 1.45
N PRO A 60 5.38 0.78 0.87
CA PRO A 60 4.20 0.22 0.22
C PRO A 60 3.21 -0.35 1.25
N VAL A 61 1.98 0.11 1.20
CA VAL A 61 0.87 -0.30 2.09
C VAL A 61 -0.28 -0.79 1.23
N LYS A 62 -0.80 -1.98 1.53
CA LYS A 62 -1.92 -2.56 0.79
C LYS A 62 -3.06 -2.91 1.75
N ILE A 63 -4.21 -2.26 1.57
CA ILE A 63 -5.36 -2.33 2.47
C ILE A 63 -6.51 -3.04 1.78
N GLU A 64 -7.02 -4.10 2.41
CA GLU A 64 -8.22 -4.78 1.96
C GLU A 64 -9.47 -4.06 2.49
N ILE A 65 -10.31 -3.56 1.59
CA ILE A 65 -11.40 -2.64 1.95
C ILE A 65 -12.61 -3.32 2.60
N ASP A 66 -12.79 -4.62 2.43
CA ASP A 66 -13.93 -5.34 3.01
C ASP A 66 -13.69 -5.77 4.46
N ILE A 67 -12.44 -6.10 4.78
CA ILE A 67 -12.03 -6.56 6.11
C ILE A 67 -11.63 -5.37 6.98
N ASP A 68 -10.94 -4.37 6.41
CA ASP A 68 -10.29 -3.34 7.21
C ASP A 68 -11.14 -2.06 7.38
N LYS A 69 -12.41 -2.25 7.80
CA LYS A 69 -13.34 -1.14 8.06
C LYS A 69 -12.85 -0.17 9.14
N LYS A 70 -11.97 -0.64 10.04
CA LYS A 70 -11.41 0.18 11.13
C LYS A 70 -10.25 1.05 10.63
N SER A 71 -9.32 0.52 9.83
CA SER A 71 -8.27 1.35 9.24
C SER A 71 -8.84 2.31 8.19
N LEU A 72 -9.88 1.92 7.44
CA LEU A 72 -10.57 2.82 6.51
C LEU A 72 -11.11 4.09 7.17
N LYS A 73 -11.69 3.99 8.38
CA LYS A 73 -12.14 5.17 9.14
C LYS A 73 -10.99 6.09 9.55
N ASN A 74 -9.83 5.52 9.88
CA ASN A 74 -8.65 6.29 10.29
C ASN A 74 -7.91 6.92 9.09
N ILE A 75 -7.96 6.28 7.92
CA ILE A 75 -7.40 6.78 6.66
C ILE A 75 -8.10 8.06 6.22
N VAL A 76 -9.43 8.04 6.14
CA VAL A 76 -10.24 9.20 5.72
C VAL A 76 -10.04 10.40 6.64
N ARG A 77 -9.82 10.15 7.93
CA ARG A 77 -9.54 11.19 8.93
C ARG A 77 -8.16 11.85 8.76
N VAL A 78 -7.18 11.13 8.20
CA VAL A 78 -5.80 11.65 8.01
C VAL A 78 -5.74 12.61 6.82
N GLN A 79 -6.48 12.33 5.75
CA GLN A 79 -6.55 13.22 4.58
C GLN A 79 -7.16 14.58 4.92
N LEU A 80 -7.95 14.67 6.00
CA LEU A 80 -8.59 15.90 6.48
C LEU A 80 -7.72 16.72 7.46
N LEU A 81 -6.63 16.15 7.99
CA LEU A 81 -5.76 16.82 8.98
C LEU A 81 -4.43 17.31 8.39
N GLN A 82 -4.27 17.23 7.07
CA GLN A 82 -3.12 17.75 6.33
C GLN A 82 -3.51 18.86 5.34
N LEU A 83 -4.71 19.44 5.50
CA LEU A 83 -5.15 20.68 4.84
C LEU A 83 -5.24 21.80 5.90
#